data_AF-A0A9W6K9N3-F1
#
_entry.id   AF-A0A9W6K9N3-F1
#
_cell.length_a   1.000
_cell.length_b   1.000
_cell.length_c   1.000
_cell.angle_alpha   90.00
_cell.angle_beta   90.00
_cell.angle_gamma   90.00
#
_symmetry.space_group_name_H-M   'P 1'
#
loop_
_entity.id
_entity.type
_entity.pdbx_description
1 polymer ?
#
loop_
_entity_poly.entity_id
_entity_poly.type
_entity_poly.pdbx_seq_one_letter_code
_entity_poly.pdbx_strand_id
1 'polypeptide(L)' 'MSNLDIYLPLVDGSACWPVAKGDLCKDAIQTVFSDDWGAPPRALVIKVLSGSGKEITVYIPYDNNGKASVQIDGEQV' A
#
# COMPACT_ATOMS: atom_id res chain seq x y z
N MET A 1 -17.16 -0.82 4.87
CA MET A 1 -16.23 0.16 4.27
C MET A 1 -14.86 -0.12 4.85
N SER A 2 -13.84 -0.23 4.00
CA SER A 2 -12.48 -0.61 4.41
C SER A 2 -11.86 0.43 5.34
N ASN A 3 -10.92 -0.02 6.18
CA ASN A 3 -10.04 0.83 6.98
C ASN A 3 -8.62 0.86 6.42
N LEU A 4 -8.47 0.64 5.11
CA LEU A 4 -7.18 0.49 4.44
C LEU A 4 -7.07 1.44 3.25
N ASP A 5 -5.85 1.91 3.00
CA ASP A 5 -5.44 2.61 1.79
C ASP A 5 -4.30 1.81 1.14
N ILE A 6 -4.35 1.62 -0.18
CA ILE A 6 -3.24 1.06 -0.96
C ILE A 6 -2.68 2.16 -1.84
N TYR A 7 -1.36 2.31 -1.74
CA TYR A 7 -0.57 3.31 -2.44
C TYR A 7 0.58 2.65 -3.20
N LEU A 8 0.76 3.06 -4.45
CA LEU A 8 1.81 2.60 -5.35
C LEU A 8 2.67 3.81 -5.77
N PRO A 9 3.86 4.02 -5.20
CA PRO A 9 4.84 4.92 -5.80
C PRO A 9 5.32 4.33 -7.12
N LEU A 10 5.37 5.14 -8.18
CA LEU A 10 5.78 4.69 -9.51
C LEU A 10 7.22 5.14 -9.85
N VAL A 11 7.83 4.49 -10.84
CA VAL A 11 9.23 4.78 -11.26
C VAL A 11 9.42 6.16 -11.89
N ASP A 12 8.36 6.79 -12.41
CA ASP A 12 8.40 8.13 -13.00
C ASP A 12 8.22 9.26 -11.96
N GLY A 13 8.14 8.91 -10.67
CA GLY A 13 7.92 9.84 -9.56
C GLY A 13 6.44 10.14 -9.29
N SER A 14 5.53 9.64 -10.11
CA SER A 14 4.09 9.71 -9.85
C SER A 14 3.64 8.64 -8.85
N ALA A 15 2.34 8.63 -8.57
CA ALA A 15 1.73 7.79 -7.55
C ALA A 15 0.31 7.39 -7.95
N CYS A 16 -0.06 6.14 -7.64
CA CYS A 16 -1.40 5.61 -7.82
C CYS A 16 -2.00 5.22 -6.47
N TRP A 17 -3.29 5.53 -6.25
CA TRP A 17 -4.09 5.10 -5.11
C TRP A 17 -5.23 4.21 -5.59
N PRO A 18 -4.96 2.92 -5.87
CA PRO A 18 -5.99 2.01 -6.37
C PRO A 18 -7.11 1.73 -5.38
N VAL A 19 -6.86 1.91 -4.08
CA VAL A 19 -7.85 1.70 -3.03
C VAL A 19 -7.73 2.79 -2.00
N ALA A 20 -8.85 3.45 -1.73
CA ALA A 20 -8.99 4.43 -0.68
C ALA A 20 -9.78 3.86 0.51
N LYS A 21 -9.54 4.43 1.69
CA LYS A 21 -10.31 4.17 2.89
C LYS A 21 -11.79 4.45 2.63
N GLY A 22 -12.61 3.42 2.80
CA GLY A 22 -14.03 3.50 2.46
C GLY A 22 -14.43 2.43 1.45
N ASP A 23 -13.53 2.11 0.52
CA ASP A 23 -13.78 1.22 -0.61
C ASP A 23 -14.06 -0.23 -0.18
N LEU A 24 -14.40 -1.07 -1.14
CA LEU A 24 -14.61 -2.49 -0.90
C LEU A 24 -13.25 -3.18 -0.74
N CYS A 25 -13.11 -4.03 0.28
CA CYS A 25 -11.91 -4.87 0.41
C CYS A 25 -11.70 -5.79 -0.80
N LYS A 26 -12.73 -6.05 -1.60
CA LYS A 26 -12.62 -6.78 -2.87
C LYS A 26 -11.69 -6.04 -3.85
N ASP A 27 -11.75 -4.71 -3.89
CA ASP A 27 -10.96 -3.89 -4.81
C ASP A 27 -9.48 -3.92 -4.40
N ALA A 28 -9.20 -4.04 -3.10
CA ALA A 28 -7.85 -4.29 -2.57
C ALA A 28 -7.27 -5.63 -3.01
N ILE A 29 -8.09 -6.68 -3.01
CA ILE A 29 -7.66 -7.99 -3.53
C ILE A 29 -7.41 -7.89 -5.04
N GLN A 30 -8.33 -7.30 -5.81
CA GLN A 30 -8.18 -7.17 -7.27
C GLN A 30 -6.95 -6.35 -7.66
N THR A 31 -6.65 -5.29 -6.90
CA THR A 31 -5.44 -4.47 -7.05
C THR A 31 -4.16 -5.32 -7.03
N VAL A 32 -3.99 -6.21 -6.05
CA VAL A 32 -2.77 -7.05 -5.98
C VAL A 32 -2.54 -7.89 -7.23
N PHE A 33 -3.60 -8.22 -7.97
CA PHE A 33 -3.56 -9.07 -9.16
C PHE A 33 -3.79 -8.31 -10.48
N SER A 34 -3.84 -6.98 -10.46
CA SER A 34 -4.05 -6.16 -11.67
C SER A 34 -2.73 -5.85 -12.38
N ASP A 35 -2.75 -5.87 -13.72
CA ASP A 35 -1.57 -5.76 -14.58
C ASP A 35 -1.30 -4.33 -15.08
N ASP A 36 -2.31 -3.44 -15.11
CA ASP A 36 -2.18 -2.13 -15.74
C ASP A 36 -2.11 -0.98 -14.73
N TRP A 37 -0.88 -0.60 -14.37
CA TRP A 37 -0.57 0.52 -13.45
C TRP A 37 -0.03 1.76 -14.16
N GLY A 38 0.06 1.74 -15.49
CA GLY A 38 0.84 2.72 -16.24
C GLY A 38 2.34 2.52 -16.00
N ALA A 39 3.00 3.48 -15.35
CA ALA A 39 4.41 3.33 -14.98
C ALA A 39 4.56 2.22 -13.91
N PRO A 40 5.60 1.35 -13.99
CA PRO A 40 5.79 0.29 -13.02
C PRO A 40 5.87 0.80 -11.56
N PRO A 41 5.19 0.17 -10.60
CA PRO A 41 5.35 0.47 -9.18
C PRO A 41 6.77 0.13 -8.69
N ARG A 42 7.36 1.01 -7.88
CA ARG A 42 8.64 0.75 -7.17
C ARG A 42 8.46 0.13 -5.78
N ALA A 43 7.24 0.12 -5.28
CA ALA A 43 6.86 -0.53 -4.03
C ALA A 43 5.33 -0.71 -3.96
N LEU A 44 4.89 -1.61 -3.07
CA LEU A 44 3.52 -1.67 -2.57
C LEU A 44 3.49 -1.10 -1.16
N VAL A 45 2.60 -0.13 -0.91
CA VAL A 45 2.40 0.47 0.40
C VAL A 45 0.97 0.26 0.84
N ILE A 46 0.79 -0.37 2.00
CA ILE A 46 -0.52 -0.63 2.58
C ILE A 46 -0.58 0.14 3.89
N LYS A 47 -1.58 1.01 4.03
CA LYS A 47 -1.88 1.70 5.28
C LYS A 47 -3.16 1.16 5.86
N VAL A 48 -3.16 0.85 7.14
CA VAL A 48 -4.34 0.33 7.85
C VAL A 48 -4.54 1.13 9.13
N LEU A 49 -5.73 1.66 9.33
CA LEU A 49 -6.13 2.26 10.60
C LEU A 49 -6.64 1.16 11.53
N SER A 50 -5.90 0.84 12.58
CA SER A 50 -6.29 -0.17 13.55
C SER A 50 -7.51 0.25 14.38
N GLY A 51 -8.16 -0.71 15.05
CA GLY A 51 -9.27 -0.42 15.97
C GLY A 51 -8.87 0.43 17.18
N SER A 52 -7.57 0.52 17.50
CA SER A 52 -7.05 1.42 18.53
C SER A 52 -6.71 2.82 18.00
N GLY A 53 -6.93 3.07 16.70
CA GLY A 53 -6.66 4.36 16.06
C GLY A 53 -5.22 4.54 15.58
N LYS A 54 -4.38 3.51 15.67
CA LYS A 54 -2.99 3.56 15.17
C LYS A 54 -2.91 3.34 13.67
N GLU A 55 -2.05 4.07 12.99
CA GLU A 55 -1.75 3.83 11.57
C GLU A 55 -0.65 2.77 11.45
N ILE A 56 -0.98 1.64 10.85
CA ILE A 56 -0.02 0.59 10.49
C ILE A 56 0.34 0.79 9.03
N THR A 57 1.62 1.03 8.73
CA THR A 57 2.13 1.10 7.36
C THR A 57 2.98 -0.12 7.07
N VAL A 58 2.60 -0.89 6.06
CA VAL A 58 3.41 -1.97 5.49
C VAL A 58 4.00 -1.47 4.18
N TYR A 59 5.33 -1.50 4.08
CA TYR A 59 6.07 -1.11 2.89
C TYR A 59 6.79 -2.32 2.31
N ILE A 60 6.50 -2.68 1.06
CA ILE A 60 7.12 -3.78 0.33
C ILE A 60 7.85 -3.20 -0.90
N PRO A 61 9.19 -3.13 -0.89
CA PRO A 61 9.94 -2.62 -2.03
C PRO A 61 9.90 -3.60 -3.21
N TYR A 62 9.89 -3.07 -4.43
CA TYR A 62 10.16 -3.84 -5.64
C TYR A 62 11.69 -3.96 -5.83
N ASP A 63 12.30 -4.86 -5.06
CA ASP A 63 13.75 -5.08 -5.03
C ASP A 63 14.08 -6.56 -4.75
N ASN A 64 15.12 -7.10 -5.39
CA ASN A 64 15.52 -8.51 -5.25
C ASN A 64 16.08 -8.87 -3.86
N ASN A 65 16.57 -7.87 -3.12
CA ASN A 65 17.19 -8.02 -1.80
C ASN A 65 16.49 -7.17 -0.71
N GLY A 66 15.45 -6.41 -1.10
CA GLY A 66 14.67 -5.57 -0.22
C GLY A 66 13.89 -6.41 0.79
N LYS A 67 13.75 -5.88 2.00
CA LYS A 67 12.89 -6.46 3.03
C LYS A 67 11.63 -5.62 3.15
N ALA A 68 10.49 -6.28 3.29
CA ALA A 68 9.30 -5.60 3.76
C ALA A 68 9.56 -5.00 5.14
N SER A 69 8.94 -3.85 5.41
CA SER A 69 9.02 -3.18 6.71
C SER A 69 7.63 -2.80 7.19
N VAL A 70 7.49 -2.75 8.51
CA VAL A 70 6.26 -2.34 9.17
C VAL A 70 6.57 -1.13 10.04
N GLN A 71 5.69 -0.14 9.99
CA GLN A 71 5.71 1.01 10.87
C GLN A 71 4.37 1.12 11.59
N ILE A 72 4.41 1.52 12.85
CA ILE A 72 3.23 1.87 13.65
C ILE A 72 3.38 3.33 14.03
N ASP A 73 2.43 4.17 13.62
CA ASP A 73 2.45 5.63 13.84
C ASP A 73 3.76 6.28 13.34
N GLY A 74 4.34 5.74 12.27
CA GLY A 74 5.60 6.19 11.66
C GLY A 74 6.87 5.62 12.32
N GLU A 75 6.75 4.88 13.41
CA GLU A 75 7.88 4.22 14.09
C GLU A 75 8.08 2.81 13.54
N GLN A 76 9.32 2.48 13.14
CA GLN A 76 9.66 1.15 12.64
C GLN A 76 9.62 0.11 13.78
N VAL A 77 9.02 -1.05 13.48
CA VAL A 77 8.87 -2.19 14.42
C VAL A 77 9.71 -3.38 13.96
#